data_AF-A0A3D1H3E8-F1
#
_entry.id   AF-A0A3D1H3E8-F1
#
_cell.length_a   1.000
_cell.length_b   1.000
_cell.length_c   1.000
_cell.angle_alpha   90.00
_cell.angle_beta   90.00
_cell.angle_gamma   90.00
#
_symmetry.space_group_name_H-M   'P 1'
#
loop_
_entity.id
_entity.type
_entity.pdbx_description
1 polymer ?
#
loop_
_entity_poly.entity_id
_entity_poly.type
_entity_poly.pdbx_seq_one_letter_code
_entity_poly.pdbx_strand_id
1 'polypeptide(L)'
;MEAQQNNVHLTWDINLSEKTDSKELLIPFKCDDCDQILVKKAVIPTYSFKISANAINTTSVSLKNIKTQFSPFNGFHTIIDEDFTITQQILYDKRKRSILITVTPIRKSGSKTEYLTDFEWDIKTTPFSYNPYASKNKKDATYESVLSSGDFYKVKIESDGVFKITKTFLEANGIDINTVSMSKFKVYGNGGEMLPELIQTPRAEDLVENAIYSVDLNGNDKMDADDYLLWYAKGPTKFNYVPGSESYTAIGHDFDVASYYFFNWQGASGKRITSLPDGNNITPNLTLTEYDHLIYHERNEENHIKSGRVWWGDKMQLTTLKTFDYSVPGLLPKTGRLYTVTTARSTVNSSMNISLNETPISQVYYNWVTGEYDDDFADAPKTTIVSFNLSSTDVKLQYSYNKLQNDAAAYIDYFVLSLPRKMSAYSDQQIMRIDRLAVNGAIKYDFDNLIDHFVWNISDIGNPALQQTAKTGAGGYFTTSNVNTSNPPLFIVFNPNSAPLPNFIGKVENQNLHENTGTNYLIVTHKSLLDQANQLADFHRQRGLSVTVSSTEQIFNEFSSGSQDVTAIRDYAKLLYDRGDGNSDSLQYILL
;
A
#
# COMPACT_ATOMS: atom_id res chain seq x y z
N MET A 1 -19.69 -40.33 10.00
CA MET A 1 -19.58 -40.27 11.46
C MET A 1 -18.64 -41.39 11.86
N GLU A 2 -17.34 -41.14 11.74
CA GLU A 2 -16.28 -41.98 12.32
C GLU A 2 -15.50 -41.05 13.25
N ALA A 3 -15.53 -41.36 14.53
CA ALA A 3 -14.68 -40.69 15.52
C ALA A 3 -13.26 -41.20 15.30
N GLN A 4 -12.37 -40.35 14.82
CA GLN A 4 -10.94 -40.65 14.74
C GLN A 4 -10.40 -40.68 16.17
N GLN A 5 -10.41 -41.88 16.79
CA GLN A 5 -9.97 -42.09 18.17
C GLN A 5 -8.44 -42.16 18.21
N ASN A 6 -7.79 -41.01 18.34
CA ASN A 6 -6.39 -40.96 18.73
C ASN A 6 -6.35 -40.78 20.25
N ASN A 7 -5.97 -41.83 20.97
CA ASN A 7 -5.64 -41.74 22.39
C ASN A 7 -4.31 -40.98 22.50
N VAL A 8 -4.32 -39.82 23.15
CA VAL A 8 -3.15 -38.95 23.29
C VAL A 8 -2.58 -39.11 24.68
N HIS A 9 -1.28 -39.35 24.76
CA HIS A 9 -0.52 -39.39 26.00
C HIS A 9 0.51 -38.27 26.00
N LEU A 10 0.48 -37.41 27.02
CA LEU A 10 1.43 -36.29 27.16
C LEU A 10 2.40 -36.58 28.30
N THR A 11 3.68 -36.69 27.95
CA THR A 11 4.78 -36.75 28.92
C THR A 11 5.24 -35.33 29.26
N TRP A 12 5.36 -35.00 30.54
CA TRP A 12 5.64 -33.63 30.99
C TRP A 12 7.03 -33.47 31.62
N ASP A 13 7.71 -32.40 31.25
CA ASP A 13 8.85 -31.80 31.96
C ASP A 13 8.39 -30.49 32.60
N ILE A 14 8.29 -30.48 33.93
CA ILE A 14 7.77 -29.36 34.71
C ILE A 14 8.90 -28.76 35.55
N ASN A 15 9.33 -27.56 35.19
CA ASN A 15 10.36 -26.83 35.93
C ASN A 15 9.76 -25.64 36.70
N LEU A 16 9.56 -25.84 38.00
CA LEU A 16 8.99 -24.84 38.91
C LEU A 16 10.00 -23.78 39.40
N SER A 17 11.27 -23.89 39.01
CA SER A 17 12.37 -23.08 39.54
C SER A 17 12.75 -21.85 38.71
N GLU A 18 12.12 -21.64 37.54
CA GLU A 18 12.37 -20.48 36.69
C GLU A 18 11.87 -19.20 37.38
N LYS A 19 12.81 -18.43 37.94
CA LYS A 19 12.55 -17.09 38.45
C LYS A 19 12.52 -16.12 37.27
N THR A 20 11.47 -15.33 37.18
CA THR A 20 11.41 -14.16 36.31
C THR A 20 12.36 -13.08 36.84
N ASP A 21 13.54 -12.92 36.22
CA ASP A 21 14.03 -11.56 36.04
C ASP A 21 13.29 -10.92 34.85
N SER A 22 13.22 -9.60 34.79
CA SER A 22 12.33 -8.84 33.89
C SER A 22 12.48 -9.10 32.38
N LYS A 23 13.49 -9.89 31.98
CA LYS A 23 13.90 -10.22 30.61
C LYS A 23 13.77 -11.72 30.22
N GLU A 24 13.46 -12.64 31.14
CA GLU A 24 13.37 -14.08 30.80
C GLU A 24 11.94 -14.55 30.53
N LEU A 25 11.78 -15.46 29.56
CA LEU A 25 10.52 -16.13 29.24
C LEU A 25 10.23 -17.22 30.29
N LEU A 26 9.00 -17.24 30.80
CA LEU A 26 8.56 -18.26 31.76
C LEU A 26 8.07 -19.51 31.02
N ILE A 27 8.76 -20.65 31.18
CA ILE A 27 8.47 -21.93 30.50
C ILE A 27 8.41 -23.12 31.51
N PRO A 28 7.51 -23.07 32.52
CA PRO A 28 7.46 -24.05 33.59
C PRO A 28 6.78 -25.37 33.20
N PHE A 29 6.13 -25.42 32.03
CA PHE A 29 5.42 -26.59 31.52
C PHE A 29 5.86 -26.88 30.10
N LYS A 30 6.52 -28.02 29.90
CA LYS A 30 6.84 -28.57 28.58
C LYS A 30 6.28 -29.99 28.50
N CYS A 31 5.71 -30.34 27.37
CA CYS A 31 5.33 -31.72 27.08
C CYS A 31 5.92 -32.18 25.75
N ASP A 32 6.18 -33.48 25.66
CA ASP A 32 6.52 -34.12 24.40
C ASP A 32 5.37 -33.90 23.40
N ASP A 33 5.72 -33.70 22.12
CA ASP A 33 4.79 -33.43 21.01
C ASP A 33 3.86 -32.20 21.18
N CYS A 34 4.17 -31.32 22.13
CA CYS A 34 3.50 -30.04 22.31
C CYS A 34 4.26 -28.91 21.60
N ASP A 35 3.52 -28.11 20.83
CA ASP A 35 3.98 -26.81 20.37
C ASP A 35 4.01 -25.80 21.52
N GLN A 36 4.71 -24.70 21.32
CA GLN A 36 4.85 -23.62 22.31
C GLN A 36 4.33 -22.31 21.74
N ILE A 37 3.43 -21.65 22.46
CA ILE A 37 2.91 -20.33 22.10
C ILE A 37 3.33 -19.28 23.12
N LEU A 38 3.68 -18.10 22.65
CA LEU A 38 3.98 -16.95 23.51
C LEU A 38 2.70 -16.17 23.78
N VAL A 39 2.30 -16.09 25.05
CA VAL A 39 1.19 -15.24 25.50
C VAL A 39 1.71 -14.27 26.55
N LYS A 40 1.69 -12.99 26.19
CA LYS A 40 2.36 -11.92 26.95
C LYS A 40 3.87 -12.23 27.09
N LYS A 41 4.33 -12.60 28.29
CA LYS A 41 5.73 -12.97 28.60
C LYS A 41 5.90 -14.44 29.03
N ALA A 42 4.89 -15.26 28.78
CA ALA A 42 4.84 -16.66 29.20
C ALA A 42 4.72 -17.57 27.98
N VAL A 43 5.47 -18.68 28.00
CA VAL A 43 5.37 -19.73 27.00
C VAL A 43 4.45 -20.81 27.53
N ILE A 44 3.34 -21.03 26.82
CA ILE A 44 2.33 -22.03 27.17
C ILE A 44 2.39 -23.18 26.17
N PRO A 45 2.30 -24.45 26.62
CA PRO A 45 2.22 -25.60 25.75
C PRO A 45 0.86 -25.65 25.03
N THR A 46 0.86 -26.14 23.80
CA THR A 46 -0.35 -26.49 23.03
C THR A 46 -0.15 -27.82 22.35
N TYR A 47 -1.17 -28.67 22.36
CA TYR A 47 -1.17 -29.90 21.58
C TYR A 47 -2.11 -29.76 20.40
N SER A 48 -1.63 -30.05 19.19
CA SER A 48 -2.38 -29.86 17.95
C SER A 48 -2.38 -31.10 17.09
N PHE A 49 -3.48 -31.33 16.38
CA PHE A 49 -3.52 -32.31 15.29
C PHE A 49 -4.40 -31.81 14.15
N LYS A 50 -4.15 -32.36 12.96
CA LYS A 50 -4.77 -31.91 11.70
C LYS A 50 -5.64 -33.03 11.13
N ILE A 51 -6.91 -32.73 10.85
CA ILE A 51 -7.81 -33.63 10.13
C ILE A 51 -8.01 -33.17 8.69
N SER A 52 -8.05 -34.11 7.75
CA SER A 52 -8.44 -33.81 6.36
C SER A 52 -9.92 -33.41 6.34
N ALA A 53 -10.22 -32.27 5.73
CA ALA A 53 -11.54 -31.65 5.82
C ALA A 53 -12.08 -31.19 4.45
N ASN A 54 -11.75 -31.90 3.39
CA ASN A 54 -12.26 -31.58 2.04
C ASN A 54 -13.79 -31.67 1.94
N ALA A 55 -14.41 -32.58 2.70
CA ALA A 55 -15.85 -32.85 2.65
C ALA A 55 -16.54 -32.79 4.02
N ILE A 56 -15.86 -32.31 5.06
CA ILE A 56 -16.40 -32.28 6.42
C ILE A 56 -16.18 -30.92 7.10
N ASN A 57 -17.14 -30.49 7.91
CA ASN A 57 -16.96 -29.47 8.94
C ASN A 57 -17.05 -30.12 10.31
N THR A 58 -16.50 -29.46 11.33
CA THR A 58 -16.70 -29.81 12.73
C THR A 58 -17.93 -29.08 13.28
N THR A 59 -18.75 -29.78 14.05
CA THR A 59 -19.88 -29.19 14.80
C THR A 59 -19.58 -29.06 16.28
N SER A 60 -18.85 -30.02 16.84
CA SER A 60 -18.34 -29.95 18.20
C SER A 60 -16.98 -30.64 18.28
N VAL A 61 -16.11 -30.09 19.11
CA VAL A 61 -14.85 -30.71 19.50
C VAL A 61 -14.77 -30.62 21.02
N SER A 62 -14.58 -31.76 21.67
CA SER A 62 -14.40 -31.87 23.11
C SER A 62 -13.37 -32.94 23.43
N LEU A 63 -12.90 -32.95 24.68
CA LEU A 63 -12.07 -34.02 25.20
C LEU A 63 -12.95 -35.03 25.96
N LYS A 64 -12.63 -36.32 25.87
CA LYS A 64 -13.22 -37.39 26.69
C LYS A 64 -12.11 -38.28 27.25
N ASN A 65 -12.48 -39.15 28.20
CA ASN A 65 -11.53 -40.05 28.87
C ASN A 65 -10.30 -39.32 29.43
N ILE A 66 -10.52 -38.10 29.93
CA ILE A 66 -9.48 -37.20 30.40
C ILE A 66 -8.85 -37.73 31.69
N LYS A 67 -7.53 -37.76 31.75
CA LYS A 67 -6.73 -37.93 32.97
C LYS A 67 -5.83 -36.72 33.16
N THR A 68 -5.79 -36.21 34.38
CA THR A 68 -5.04 -35.00 34.73
C THR A 68 -4.15 -35.20 35.93
N GLN A 69 -3.19 -34.30 36.08
CA GLN A 69 -2.40 -34.12 37.29
C GLN A 69 -2.38 -32.64 37.70
N PHE A 70 -1.93 -32.38 38.92
CA PHE A 70 -1.88 -31.03 39.48
C PHE A 70 -0.44 -30.58 39.72
N SER A 71 -0.19 -29.31 39.42
CA SER A 71 1.02 -28.58 39.78
C SER A 71 0.68 -27.45 40.75
N PRO A 72 1.51 -27.18 41.77
CA PRO A 72 1.32 -26.04 42.66
C PRO A 72 1.61 -24.70 41.98
N PHE A 73 2.13 -24.70 40.75
CA PHE A 73 2.37 -23.50 39.98
C PHE A 73 1.07 -22.73 39.71
N ASN A 74 1.10 -21.41 39.86
CA ASN A 74 -0.05 -20.53 39.62
C ASN A 74 0.28 -19.30 38.76
N GLY A 75 1.52 -19.18 38.26
CA GLY A 75 1.98 -18.02 37.49
C GLY A 75 1.23 -17.79 36.18
N PHE A 76 0.53 -18.80 35.67
CA PHE A 76 -0.26 -18.74 34.44
C PHE A 76 -1.75 -18.43 34.65
N HIS A 77 -2.24 -18.33 35.88
CA HIS A 77 -3.68 -18.17 36.17
C HIS A 77 -4.33 -16.91 35.58
N THR A 78 -3.55 -15.93 35.13
CA THR A 78 -4.05 -14.71 34.47
C THR A 78 -4.11 -14.82 32.94
N ILE A 79 -3.65 -15.94 32.38
CA ILE A 79 -3.53 -16.19 30.93
C ILE A 79 -4.03 -17.56 30.48
N ILE A 80 -4.48 -18.43 31.40
CA ILE A 80 -5.14 -19.70 31.10
C ILE A 80 -6.54 -19.73 31.70
N ASP A 81 -7.46 -20.44 31.04
CA ASP A 81 -8.86 -20.54 31.42
C ASP A 81 -9.11 -21.61 32.49
N GLU A 82 -10.34 -21.67 33.02
CA GLU A 82 -10.78 -22.72 33.96
C GLU A 82 -11.17 -24.03 33.25
N ASP A 83 -11.34 -23.98 31.93
CA ASP A 83 -11.52 -25.14 31.05
C ASP A 83 -10.26 -25.37 30.22
N PHE A 84 -10.07 -26.60 29.72
CA PHE A 84 -9.06 -26.84 28.69
C PHE A 84 -9.51 -26.18 27.39
N THR A 85 -8.90 -25.05 27.05
CA THR A 85 -9.27 -24.26 25.89
C THR A 85 -8.99 -25.03 24.60
N ILE A 86 -10.02 -25.24 23.78
CA ILE A 86 -9.90 -25.87 22.46
C ILE A 86 -10.17 -24.83 21.38
N THR A 87 -9.25 -24.68 20.44
CA THR A 87 -9.41 -23.83 19.26
C THR A 87 -9.39 -24.66 17.99
N GLN A 88 -10.01 -24.12 16.94
CA GLN A 88 -10.09 -24.76 15.64
C GLN A 88 -9.77 -23.74 14.55
N GLN A 89 -8.94 -24.15 13.59
CA GLN A 89 -8.57 -23.31 12.46
C GLN A 89 -8.71 -24.10 11.16
N ILE A 90 -9.40 -23.51 10.18
CA ILE A 90 -9.44 -24.07 8.83
C ILE A 90 -8.14 -23.69 8.12
N LEU A 91 -7.42 -24.69 7.63
CA LEU A 91 -6.20 -24.53 6.86
C LEU A 91 -6.39 -25.05 5.44
N TYR A 92 -5.74 -24.39 4.48
CA TYR A 92 -5.63 -24.86 3.10
C TYR A 92 -4.16 -25.07 2.77
N ASP A 93 -3.83 -26.30 2.39
CA ASP A 93 -2.49 -26.67 1.93
C ASP A 93 -2.63 -27.29 0.54
N LYS A 94 -2.03 -26.67 -0.48
CA LYS A 94 -2.23 -27.05 -1.89
C LYS A 94 -3.71 -27.17 -2.26
N ARG A 95 -4.51 -26.18 -1.84
CA ARG A 95 -6.00 -26.14 -1.92
C ARG A 95 -6.73 -27.31 -1.23
N LYS A 96 -6.02 -28.22 -0.56
CA LYS A 96 -6.63 -29.27 0.28
C LYS A 96 -7.01 -28.66 1.61
N ARG A 97 -8.30 -28.76 1.92
CA ARG A 97 -8.86 -28.24 3.15
C ARG A 97 -8.58 -29.19 4.30
N SER A 98 -8.24 -28.62 5.44
CA SER A 98 -7.99 -29.34 6.69
C SER A 98 -8.45 -28.49 7.88
N ILE A 99 -8.71 -29.13 9.00
CA ILE A 99 -9.02 -28.45 10.25
C ILE A 99 -7.89 -28.79 11.23
N LEU A 100 -7.16 -27.76 11.66
CA LEU A 100 -6.23 -27.82 12.77
C LEU A 100 -7.03 -27.65 14.06
N ILE A 101 -6.93 -28.62 14.95
CA ILE A 101 -7.57 -28.59 16.26
C ILE A 101 -6.45 -28.53 17.29
N THR A 102 -6.54 -27.54 18.19
CA THR A 102 -5.52 -27.25 19.20
C THR A 102 -6.16 -27.23 20.58
N VAL A 103 -5.55 -27.89 21.55
CA VAL A 103 -5.90 -27.77 22.97
C VAL A 103 -4.75 -27.13 23.73
N THR A 104 -5.07 -26.21 24.64
CA THR A 104 -4.15 -25.80 25.70
C THR A 104 -4.25 -26.85 26.81
N PRO A 105 -3.25 -27.74 26.99
CA PRO A 105 -3.38 -28.91 27.85
C PRO A 105 -3.12 -28.58 29.34
N ILE A 106 -3.26 -27.31 29.71
CA ILE A 106 -3.23 -26.82 31.08
C ILE A 106 -4.42 -25.90 31.33
N ARG A 107 -4.94 -25.89 32.55
CA ARG A 107 -6.04 -25.02 32.98
C ARG A 107 -5.88 -24.60 34.44
N LYS A 108 -6.57 -23.53 34.81
CA LYS A 108 -6.70 -23.09 36.19
C LYS A 108 -7.73 -23.98 36.91
N SER A 109 -7.33 -24.61 38.02
CA SER A 109 -8.24 -25.35 38.89
C SER A 109 -8.07 -24.89 40.34
N GLY A 110 -8.90 -23.94 40.75
CA GLY A 110 -8.79 -23.30 42.06
C GLY A 110 -7.47 -22.56 42.21
N SER A 111 -6.65 -22.97 43.20
CA SER A 111 -5.33 -22.39 43.46
C SER A 111 -4.16 -23.12 42.78
N LYS A 112 -4.44 -24.20 42.04
CA LYS A 112 -3.44 -25.03 41.35
C LYS A 112 -3.62 -24.95 39.82
N THR A 113 -2.55 -25.20 39.09
CA THR A 113 -2.63 -25.50 37.66
C THR A 113 -2.87 -27.00 37.49
N GLU A 114 -3.89 -27.36 36.74
CA GLU A 114 -4.18 -28.74 36.34
C GLU A 114 -3.73 -28.94 34.89
N TYR A 115 -3.11 -30.08 34.59
CA TYR A 115 -2.59 -30.39 33.26
C TYR A 115 -3.01 -31.79 32.79
N LEU A 116 -3.25 -31.93 31.48
CA LEU A 116 -3.67 -33.17 30.83
C LEU A 116 -2.50 -34.15 30.73
N THR A 117 -2.72 -35.40 31.10
CA THR A 117 -1.75 -36.50 30.92
C THR A 117 -2.23 -37.52 29.88
N ASP A 118 -3.54 -37.79 29.86
CA ASP A 118 -4.16 -38.63 28.83
C ASP A 118 -5.51 -38.03 28.43
N PHE A 119 -5.86 -38.12 27.16
CA PHE A 119 -7.19 -37.76 26.68
C PHE A 119 -7.48 -38.36 25.32
N GLU A 120 -8.76 -38.42 24.97
CA GLU A 120 -9.23 -38.73 23.63
C GLU A 120 -10.00 -37.55 23.05
N TRP A 121 -9.84 -37.31 21.75
CA TRP A 121 -10.67 -36.36 21.03
C TRP A 121 -12.08 -36.92 20.78
N ASP A 122 -13.11 -36.13 21.10
CA ASP A 122 -14.49 -36.36 20.69
C ASP A 122 -14.90 -35.29 19.68
N ILE A 123 -14.89 -35.67 18.39
CA ILE A 123 -15.10 -34.76 17.26
C ILE A 123 -16.38 -35.18 16.56
N LYS A 124 -17.34 -34.26 16.49
CA LYS A 124 -18.54 -34.43 15.67
C LYS A 124 -18.39 -33.63 14.39
N THR A 125 -18.74 -34.25 13.27
CA THR A 125 -18.60 -33.68 11.95
C THR A 125 -19.93 -33.65 11.21
N THR A 126 -20.07 -32.67 10.32
CA THR A 126 -21.15 -32.57 9.35
C THR A 126 -20.60 -32.54 7.94
N PRO A 127 -21.38 -32.97 6.92
CA PRO A 127 -20.99 -32.81 5.54
C PRO A 127 -20.70 -31.34 5.23
N PHE A 128 -19.55 -31.09 4.61
CA PHE A 128 -19.21 -29.80 4.04
C PHE A 128 -19.15 -29.95 2.53
N SER A 129 -19.96 -29.17 1.82
CA SER A 129 -19.80 -28.99 0.39
C SER A 129 -19.06 -27.69 0.18
N TYR A 130 -17.81 -27.78 -0.28
CA TYR A 130 -17.12 -26.63 -0.80
C TYR A 130 -17.90 -26.12 -2.01
N ASN A 131 -18.43 -24.90 -1.94
CA ASN A 131 -18.99 -24.23 -3.10
C ASN A 131 -17.87 -23.39 -3.74
N PRO A 132 -17.18 -23.89 -4.79
CA PRO A 132 -16.14 -23.13 -5.48
C PRO A 132 -16.66 -21.81 -6.05
N TYR A 133 -17.98 -21.66 -6.23
CA TYR A 133 -18.62 -20.46 -6.77
C TYR A 133 -18.91 -19.37 -5.72
N ALA A 134 -18.58 -19.57 -4.44
CA ALA A 134 -18.80 -18.57 -3.38
C ALA A 134 -17.65 -17.57 -3.23
N SER A 135 -16.44 -17.87 -3.73
CA SER A 135 -15.56 -16.80 -4.18
C SER A 135 -16.18 -16.28 -5.46
N LYS A 136 -16.65 -15.02 -5.49
CA LYS A 136 -16.90 -14.35 -6.77
C LYS A 136 -15.69 -14.66 -7.65
N ASN A 137 -15.87 -15.41 -8.73
CA ASN A 137 -14.79 -15.70 -9.66
C ASN A 137 -14.17 -14.34 -9.98
N LYS A 138 -12.94 -14.13 -9.51
CA LYS A 138 -12.09 -13.13 -10.15
C LYS A 138 -12.15 -13.53 -11.61
N LYS A 139 -12.56 -12.61 -12.48
CA LYS A 139 -12.62 -12.84 -13.93
C LYS A 139 -11.34 -13.59 -14.32
N ASP A 140 -11.41 -14.63 -15.16
CA ASP A 140 -10.21 -15.40 -15.49
C ASP A 140 -9.07 -14.45 -15.83
N ALA A 141 -7.96 -14.58 -15.09
CA ALA A 141 -6.84 -13.68 -15.21
C ALA A 141 -6.39 -13.63 -16.69
N THR A 142 -6.20 -12.42 -17.23
CA THR A 142 -5.86 -12.25 -18.65
C THR A 142 -4.70 -13.18 -19.09
N TYR A 143 -4.82 -13.75 -20.28
CA TYR A 143 -3.79 -14.58 -20.91
C TYR A 143 -2.85 -13.80 -21.83
N GLU A 144 -3.16 -12.53 -22.06
CA GLU A 144 -2.42 -11.67 -22.98
C GLU A 144 -2.15 -10.33 -22.29
N SER A 145 -0.87 -9.96 -22.23
CA SER A 145 -0.45 -8.64 -21.80
C SER A 145 -0.65 -7.62 -22.92
N VAL A 146 -0.97 -6.38 -22.55
CA VAL A 146 -0.83 -5.19 -23.40
C VAL A 146 0.57 -5.10 -24.00
N LEU A 147 1.61 -5.52 -23.25
CA LEU A 147 3.01 -5.47 -23.67
C LEU A 147 3.43 -6.65 -24.57
N SER A 148 2.51 -7.54 -24.95
CA SER A 148 2.80 -8.74 -25.75
C SER A 148 3.23 -8.40 -27.19
N SER A 149 2.78 -7.27 -27.73
CA SER A 149 3.12 -6.85 -29.08
C SER A 149 3.04 -5.33 -29.28
N GLY A 150 3.91 -4.82 -30.15
CA GLY A 150 3.99 -3.41 -30.51
C GLY A 150 5.28 -2.74 -30.04
N ASP A 151 5.39 -1.44 -30.27
CA ASP A 151 6.48 -0.61 -29.75
C ASP A 151 6.01 0.15 -28.50
N PHE A 152 6.59 -0.20 -27.34
CA PHE A 152 6.30 0.45 -26.07
C PHE A 152 7.49 1.25 -25.57
N TYR A 153 7.21 2.43 -25.03
CA TYR A 153 8.20 3.34 -24.48
C TYR A 153 7.84 3.69 -23.03
N LYS A 154 8.72 3.35 -22.09
CA LYS A 154 8.51 3.55 -20.66
C LYS A 154 8.96 4.95 -20.25
N VAL A 155 8.11 5.61 -19.47
CA VAL A 155 8.40 6.86 -18.80
C VAL A 155 8.12 6.73 -17.30
N LYS A 156 8.69 7.63 -16.50
CA LYS A 156 8.41 7.74 -15.06
C LYS A 156 7.98 9.15 -14.68
N ILE A 157 7.24 9.22 -13.58
CA ILE A 157 6.78 10.46 -12.92
C ILE A 157 6.90 10.31 -11.40
N GLU A 158 7.12 11.41 -10.70
CA GLU A 158 7.41 11.42 -9.25
C GLU A 158 6.25 11.96 -8.39
N SER A 159 5.24 12.58 -9.02
CA SER A 159 4.09 13.16 -8.31
C SER A 159 2.81 13.13 -9.15
N ASP A 160 1.65 13.16 -8.47
CA ASP A 160 0.34 13.37 -9.12
C ASP A 160 0.35 14.64 -9.98
N GLY A 161 -0.26 14.60 -11.16
CA GLY A 161 -0.39 15.79 -12.01
C GLY A 161 -0.71 15.48 -13.46
N VAL A 162 -0.97 16.53 -14.24
CA VAL A 162 -1.07 16.47 -15.70
C VAL A 162 0.31 16.67 -16.31
N PHE A 163 0.72 15.73 -17.15
CA PHE A 163 1.99 15.75 -17.86
C PHE A 163 1.77 16.03 -19.35
N LYS A 164 2.74 16.72 -19.95
CA LYS A 164 2.73 17.10 -21.36
C LYS A 164 3.67 16.21 -22.16
N ILE A 165 3.24 15.82 -23.36
CA ILE A 165 4.06 15.10 -24.35
C ILE A 165 4.09 15.96 -25.60
N THR A 166 5.29 16.36 -26.01
CA THR A 166 5.51 17.24 -27.17
C THR A 166 6.38 16.55 -28.21
N LYS A 167 6.37 17.07 -29.44
CA LYS A 167 7.32 16.67 -30.49
C LYS A 167 8.76 16.67 -30.00
N THR A 168 9.20 17.80 -29.42
CA THR A 168 10.57 17.98 -28.92
C THR A 168 10.94 16.93 -27.88
N PHE A 169 10.00 16.58 -26.98
CA PHE A 169 10.23 15.54 -26.00
C PHE A 169 10.44 14.17 -26.65
N LEU A 170 9.62 13.80 -27.63
CA LEU A 170 9.75 12.50 -28.31
C LEU A 170 11.05 12.42 -29.12
N GLU A 171 11.37 13.44 -29.91
CA GLU A 171 12.59 13.51 -30.74
C GLU A 171 13.86 13.48 -29.87
N ALA A 172 13.88 14.22 -28.75
CA ALA A 172 15.01 14.23 -27.82
C ALA A 172 15.30 12.85 -27.20
N ASN A 173 14.30 11.95 -27.17
CA ASN A 173 14.42 10.59 -26.67
C ASN A 173 14.53 9.54 -27.78
N GLY A 174 14.88 9.96 -29.00
CA GLY A 174 15.19 9.06 -30.11
C GLY A 174 13.98 8.44 -30.80
N ILE A 175 12.78 8.98 -30.57
CA ILE A 175 11.54 8.52 -31.23
C ILE A 175 11.43 9.23 -32.59
N ASP A 176 11.25 8.46 -33.66
CA ASP A 176 10.95 9.02 -34.98
C ASP A 176 9.51 9.54 -35.03
N ILE A 177 9.39 10.87 -35.02
CA ILE A 177 8.12 11.58 -35.02
C ILE A 177 7.24 11.23 -36.22
N ASN A 178 7.82 10.82 -37.36
CA ASN A 178 7.07 10.46 -38.56
C ASN A 178 6.25 9.18 -38.37
N THR A 179 6.59 8.37 -37.36
CA THR A 179 5.83 7.16 -37.00
C THR A 179 4.64 7.46 -36.08
N VAL A 180 4.61 8.64 -35.46
CA VAL A 180 3.63 9.01 -34.43
C VAL A 180 2.36 9.53 -35.09
N SER A 181 1.27 8.79 -34.91
CA SER A 181 -0.09 9.24 -35.21
C SER A 181 -0.77 9.69 -33.93
N MET A 182 -1.19 10.96 -33.86
CA MET A 182 -1.74 11.55 -32.65
C MET A 182 -3.04 10.88 -32.23
N SER A 183 -3.91 10.48 -33.16
CA SER A 183 -5.18 9.77 -32.91
C SER A 183 -4.99 8.33 -32.42
N LYS A 184 -3.82 7.72 -32.69
CA LYS A 184 -3.49 6.36 -32.23
C LYS A 184 -2.67 6.33 -30.95
N PHE A 185 -2.13 7.46 -30.51
CA PHE A 185 -1.35 7.56 -29.28
C PHE A 185 -2.17 7.14 -28.06
N LYS A 186 -1.57 6.27 -27.24
CA LYS A 186 -2.10 5.66 -26.01
C LYS A 186 -1.08 5.81 -24.91
N VAL A 187 -1.59 5.93 -23.69
CA VAL A 187 -0.79 5.85 -22.47
C VAL A 187 -1.38 4.74 -21.62
N TYR A 188 -0.54 3.80 -21.21
CA TYR A 188 -0.91 2.68 -20.36
C TYR A 188 -0.25 2.80 -18.99
N GLY A 189 -0.98 2.50 -17.92
CA GLY A 189 -0.43 2.35 -16.58
C GLY A 189 -1.45 2.56 -15.47
N ASN A 190 -1.14 2.00 -14.30
CA ASN A 190 -2.11 1.83 -13.21
C ASN A 190 -1.88 2.79 -12.02
N GLY A 191 -0.98 3.78 -12.16
CA GLY A 191 -0.46 4.54 -11.02
C GLY A 191 0.80 3.90 -10.44
N GLY A 192 1.32 4.47 -9.36
CA GLY A 192 2.46 3.90 -8.62
C GLY A 192 2.18 3.74 -7.13
N GLU A 193 0.91 3.79 -6.71
CA GLU A 193 0.58 3.47 -5.32
C GLU A 193 1.03 2.04 -5.00
N MET A 194 1.56 1.82 -3.79
CA MET A 194 1.98 0.51 -3.32
C MET A 194 0.87 -0.53 -3.51
N LEU A 195 1.22 -1.69 -4.07
CA LEU A 195 0.24 -2.74 -4.34
C LEU A 195 -0.32 -3.31 -3.02
N PRO A 196 -1.59 -3.75 -3.02
CA PRO A 196 -2.19 -4.29 -1.81
C PRO A 196 -1.57 -5.63 -1.42
N GLU A 197 -1.20 -5.73 -0.13
CA GLU A 197 -0.68 -6.97 0.45
C GLU A 197 -1.74 -8.08 0.51
N LEU A 198 -3.02 -7.74 0.65
CA LEU A 198 -4.08 -8.75 0.61
C LEU A 198 -4.39 -9.14 -0.84
N ILE A 199 -4.17 -10.40 -1.19
CA ILE A 199 -4.43 -10.96 -2.53
C ILE A 199 -5.88 -10.75 -3.00
N GLN A 200 -6.82 -10.67 -2.05
CA GLN A 200 -8.25 -10.49 -2.35
C GLN A 200 -8.63 -9.03 -2.67
N THR A 201 -7.74 -8.06 -2.39
CA THR A 201 -8.01 -6.66 -2.72
C THR A 201 -8.06 -6.48 -4.24
N PRO A 202 -9.16 -5.93 -4.79
CA PRO A 202 -9.28 -5.73 -6.23
C PRO A 202 -8.17 -4.81 -6.76
N ARG A 203 -7.60 -5.20 -7.90
CA ARG A 203 -6.65 -4.39 -8.66
C ARG A 203 -6.74 -4.76 -10.15
N ALA A 204 -6.25 -3.88 -11.01
CA ALA A 204 -6.11 -4.19 -12.43
C ALA A 204 -5.19 -5.42 -12.61
N GLU A 205 -5.55 -6.31 -13.52
CA GLU A 205 -4.79 -7.54 -13.77
C GLU A 205 -3.60 -7.32 -14.70
N ASP A 206 -3.67 -6.29 -15.53
CA ASP A 206 -2.63 -5.84 -16.48
C ASP A 206 -2.71 -4.30 -16.58
N LEU A 207 -1.90 -3.69 -17.45
CA LEU A 207 -1.91 -2.25 -17.70
C LEU A 207 -3.25 -1.75 -18.25
N VAL A 208 -3.79 -0.69 -17.66
CA VAL A 208 -5.00 -0.02 -18.12
C VAL A 208 -4.65 1.16 -19.02
N GLU A 209 -5.41 1.33 -20.11
CA GLU A 209 -5.30 2.51 -20.97
C GLU A 209 -5.92 3.75 -20.30
N ASN A 210 -5.13 4.81 -20.22
CA ASN A 210 -5.51 6.09 -19.64
C ASN A 210 -5.98 7.05 -20.73
N ALA A 211 -7.06 7.78 -20.45
CA ALA A 211 -7.58 8.79 -21.37
C ALA A 211 -6.60 9.97 -21.49
N ILE A 212 -6.33 10.42 -22.72
CA ILE A 212 -5.47 11.56 -23.00
C ILE A 212 -6.25 12.69 -23.70
N TYR A 213 -5.79 13.92 -23.54
CA TYR A 213 -6.29 15.06 -24.29
C TYR A 213 -5.30 15.43 -25.39
N SER A 214 -5.81 15.61 -26.61
CA SER A 214 -5.00 15.86 -27.80
C SER A 214 -5.22 17.27 -28.30
N VAL A 215 -4.13 18.00 -28.54
CA VAL A 215 -4.14 19.30 -29.20
C VAL A 215 -3.37 19.15 -30.51
N ASP A 216 -4.12 18.97 -31.59
CA ASP A 216 -3.67 18.94 -32.98
C ASP A 216 -4.25 20.20 -33.65
N LEU A 217 -3.41 21.22 -33.87
CA LEU A 217 -3.85 22.55 -34.29
C LEU A 217 -4.27 22.61 -35.76
N ASN A 218 -3.72 21.73 -36.60
CA ASN A 218 -3.99 21.72 -38.04
C ASN A 218 -4.82 20.50 -38.49
N GLY A 219 -5.11 19.57 -37.58
CA GLY A 219 -5.95 18.40 -37.80
C GLY A 219 -5.33 17.35 -38.72
N ASN A 220 -4.00 17.30 -38.85
CA ASN A 220 -3.31 16.43 -39.79
C ASN A 220 -2.93 15.05 -39.21
N ASP A 221 -3.30 14.78 -37.94
CA ASP A 221 -3.00 13.54 -37.20
C ASP A 221 -1.50 13.29 -36.96
N LYS A 222 -0.64 14.28 -37.19
CA LYS A 222 0.80 14.24 -36.92
C LYS A 222 1.11 15.14 -35.75
N MET A 223 2.21 14.85 -35.08
CA MET A 223 2.69 15.70 -33.99
C MET A 223 3.65 16.76 -34.55
N ASP A 224 3.11 17.93 -34.90
CA ASP A 224 3.89 19.10 -35.32
C ASP A 224 4.45 19.87 -34.12
N ALA A 225 5.15 20.99 -34.38
CA ALA A 225 5.92 21.72 -33.37
C ALA A 225 5.07 22.27 -32.21
N ASP A 226 3.85 22.73 -32.52
CA ASP A 226 2.93 23.34 -31.54
C ASP A 226 1.87 22.35 -31.02
N ASP A 227 1.87 21.12 -31.54
CA ASP A 227 0.95 20.06 -31.11
C ASP A 227 1.47 19.36 -29.86
N TYR A 228 0.54 18.87 -29.05
CA TYR A 228 0.88 18.14 -27.83
C TYR A 228 -0.25 17.24 -27.34
N LEU A 229 0.13 16.30 -26.48
CA LEU A 229 -0.79 15.48 -25.72
C LEU A 229 -0.67 15.85 -24.24
N LEU A 230 -1.78 15.76 -23.52
CA LEU A 230 -1.85 15.90 -22.07
C LEU A 230 -2.47 14.65 -21.47
N TRP A 231 -1.96 14.24 -20.31
CA TRP A 231 -2.45 13.05 -19.61
C TRP A 231 -2.27 13.22 -18.11
N TYR A 232 -3.24 12.75 -17.31
CA TYR A 232 -3.19 12.80 -15.86
C TYR A 232 -2.59 11.52 -15.28
N ALA A 233 -1.57 11.68 -14.44
CA ALA A 233 -0.84 10.61 -13.79
C ALA A 233 -1.04 10.61 -12.27
N LYS A 234 -0.95 9.43 -11.67
CA LYS A 234 -0.82 9.24 -10.22
C LYS A 234 0.62 8.87 -9.88
N GLY A 235 1.23 9.66 -9.00
CA GLY A 235 2.52 9.39 -8.37
C GLY A 235 2.48 8.20 -7.40
N PRO A 236 3.61 7.91 -6.74
CA PRO A 236 3.73 6.76 -5.85
C PRO A 236 3.06 6.97 -4.49
N THR A 237 2.84 8.23 -4.11
CA THR A 237 2.28 8.59 -2.80
C THR A 237 0.75 8.60 -2.84
N LYS A 238 0.14 7.83 -1.94
CA LYS A 238 -1.30 7.86 -1.70
C LYS A 238 -1.65 8.79 -0.55
N PHE A 239 -2.60 9.70 -0.78
CA PHE A 239 -3.17 10.54 0.27
C PHE A 239 -4.51 9.98 0.75
N ASN A 240 -4.71 9.90 2.07
CA ASN A 240 -5.97 9.44 2.67
C ASN A 240 -6.51 10.51 3.62
N TYR A 241 -7.77 10.89 3.44
CA TYR A 241 -8.45 11.76 4.39
C TYR A 241 -8.77 10.99 5.69
N VAL A 242 -8.58 11.64 6.84
CA VAL A 242 -8.86 11.11 8.17
C VAL A 242 -10.00 11.91 8.80
N PRO A 243 -11.28 11.49 8.65
CA PRO A 243 -12.44 12.26 9.07
C PRO A 243 -12.42 12.71 10.53
N GLY A 244 -11.97 11.85 11.45
CA GLY A 244 -11.98 12.15 12.89
C GLY A 244 -11.02 13.26 13.31
N SER A 245 -10.02 13.59 12.49
CA SER A 245 -9.05 14.67 12.78
C SER A 245 -9.03 15.76 11.71
N GLU A 246 -9.89 15.63 10.69
CA GLU A 246 -9.97 16.52 9.54
C GLU A 246 -8.61 16.75 8.83
N SER A 247 -7.71 15.77 8.93
CA SER A 247 -6.35 15.82 8.39
C SER A 247 -6.18 14.80 7.26
N TYR A 248 -5.00 14.77 6.65
CA TYR A 248 -4.65 13.78 5.63
C TYR A 248 -3.40 13.04 6.06
N THR A 249 -3.40 11.72 5.86
CA THR A 249 -2.18 10.91 5.90
C THR A 249 -1.62 10.73 4.50
N ALA A 250 -0.35 10.35 4.42
CA ALA A 250 0.30 9.93 3.20
C ALA A 250 0.84 8.51 3.41
N ILE A 251 0.84 7.71 2.34
CA ILE A 251 1.49 6.41 2.27
C ILE A 251 2.39 6.47 1.04
N GLY A 252 3.70 6.55 1.26
CA GLY A 252 4.71 6.39 0.21
C GLY A 252 4.77 4.94 -0.28
N HIS A 253 5.71 4.66 -1.18
CA HIS A 253 5.96 3.31 -1.67
C HIS A 253 7.26 2.79 -1.05
N ASP A 254 7.20 1.63 -0.40
CA ASP A 254 8.33 1.04 0.35
C ASP A 254 9.56 0.68 -0.52
N PHE A 255 9.39 0.65 -1.84
CA PHE A 255 10.30 -0.03 -2.78
C PHE A 255 10.62 0.81 -4.02
N ASP A 256 9.90 1.91 -4.26
CA ASP A 256 10.10 2.79 -5.41
C ASP A 256 9.74 4.24 -5.03
N VAL A 257 10.29 5.20 -5.78
CA VAL A 257 10.03 6.64 -5.60
C VAL A 257 9.37 7.26 -6.84
N ALA A 258 8.95 6.44 -7.79
CA ALA A 258 8.27 6.86 -9.00
C ALA A 258 7.16 5.90 -9.43
N SER A 259 6.23 6.43 -10.24
CA SER A 259 5.26 5.66 -11.01
C SER A 259 5.69 5.57 -12.45
N TYR A 260 5.32 4.49 -13.14
CA TYR A 260 5.72 4.27 -14.53
C TYR A 260 4.51 4.05 -15.44
N TYR A 261 4.69 4.50 -16.67
CA TYR A 261 3.68 4.49 -17.72
C TYR A 261 4.32 4.18 -19.06
N PHE A 262 3.52 3.66 -19.99
CA PHE A 262 3.98 3.12 -21.26
C PHE A 262 3.24 3.79 -22.42
N PHE A 263 4.01 4.33 -23.37
CA PHE A 263 3.47 4.95 -24.57
C PHE A 263 3.47 3.97 -25.74
N ASN A 264 2.40 4.03 -26.53
CA ASN A 264 2.24 3.28 -27.78
C ASN A 264 1.36 4.08 -28.74
N TRP A 265 1.58 3.98 -30.04
CA TRP A 265 0.77 4.66 -31.07
C TRP A 265 0.44 3.77 -32.26
N GLN A 266 0.41 2.46 -32.05
CA GLN A 266 0.09 1.46 -33.07
C GLN A 266 -1.34 0.93 -32.90
N GLY A 267 -1.89 0.33 -33.96
CA GLY A 267 -3.22 -0.29 -33.91
C GLY A 267 -4.37 0.72 -33.87
N ALA A 268 -5.33 0.49 -32.96
CA ALA A 268 -6.57 1.25 -32.83
C ALA A 268 -6.35 2.70 -32.37
N SER A 269 -7.39 3.53 -32.48
CA SER A 269 -7.37 4.86 -31.87
C SER A 269 -7.19 4.76 -30.36
N GLY A 270 -6.45 5.70 -29.78
CA GLY A 270 -6.26 5.76 -28.35
C GLY A 270 -7.46 6.37 -27.63
N LYS A 271 -7.57 6.08 -26.34
CA LYS A 271 -8.59 6.60 -25.44
C LYS A 271 -8.45 8.11 -25.28
N ARG A 272 -9.56 8.84 -25.36
CA ARG A 272 -9.58 10.31 -25.27
C ARG A 272 -10.41 10.79 -24.08
N ILE A 273 -9.98 11.91 -23.50
CA ILE A 273 -10.71 12.62 -22.44
C ILE A 273 -12.07 13.07 -22.97
N THR A 274 -13.12 12.79 -22.21
CA THR A 274 -14.49 13.26 -22.48
C THR A 274 -14.71 14.65 -21.88
N SER A 275 -15.80 15.33 -22.26
CA SER A 275 -16.17 16.62 -21.67
C SER A 275 -17.39 16.48 -20.75
N LEU A 276 -17.34 17.15 -19.60
CA LEU A 276 -18.49 17.35 -18.71
C LEU A 276 -19.02 18.78 -18.85
N PRO A 277 -20.35 18.99 -18.82
CA PRO A 277 -20.93 20.32 -18.94
C PRO A 277 -20.63 21.19 -17.72
N ASP A 278 -20.70 22.51 -17.87
CA ASP A 278 -20.49 23.48 -16.78
C ASP A 278 -21.57 23.45 -15.69
N GLY A 279 -22.74 22.89 -15.96
CA GLY A 279 -23.83 22.79 -15.00
C GLY A 279 -24.48 24.13 -14.65
N ASN A 280 -24.40 25.16 -15.51
CA ASN A 280 -25.02 26.48 -15.24
C ASN A 280 -26.54 26.44 -15.03
N ASN A 281 -27.20 25.38 -15.51
CA ASN A 281 -28.63 25.15 -15.33
C ASN A 281 -28.96 24.49 -13.97
N ILE A 282 -27.97 24.16 -13.15
CA ILE A 282 -28.13 23.52 -11.84
C ILE A 282 -28.09 24.62 -10.77
N THR A 283 -29.16 24.71 -9.96
CA THR A 283 -29.17 25.59 -8.78
C THR A 283 -28.30 24.98 -7.67
N PRO A 284 -27.22 25.65 -7.24
CA PRO A 284 -26.33 25.10 -6.23
C PRO A 284 -26.94 25.17 -4.83
N ASN A 285 -26.69 24.14 -4.01
CA ASN A 285 -26.94 24.16 -2.58
C ASN A 285 -25.88 25.00 -1.84
N LEU A 286 -24.65 25.01 -2.36
CA LEU A 286 -23.51 25.71 -1.79
C LEU A 286 -22.57 26.19 -2.91
N THR A 287 -21.93 27.33 -2.68
CA THR A 287 -20.81 27.80 -3.52
C THR A 287 -19.51 27.63 -2.74
N LEU A 288 -18.57 26.88 -3.31
CA LEU A 288 -17.21 26.71 -2.83
C LEU A 288 -16.30 27.76 -3.45
N THR A 289 -15.52 28.40 -2.59
CA THR A 289 -14.49 29.38 -2.93
C THR A 289 -13.12 29.01 -2.35
N GLU A 290 -12.99 27.78 -1.83
CA GLU A 290 -11.77 27.25 -1.23
C GLU A 290 -11.68 25.74 -1.35
N TYR A 291 -10.47 25.22 -1.17
CA TYR A 291 -10.16 23.79 -1.15
C TYR A 291 -8.98 23.52 -0.20
N ASP A 292 -8.72 22.24 0.10
CA ASP A 292 -7.55 21.81 0.85
C ASP A 292 -6.35 21.60 -0.07
N HIS A 293 -5.34 22.45 0.09
CA HIS A 293 -4.03 22.26 -0.50
C HIS A 293 -3.17 21.40 0.44
N LEU A 294 -2.55 20.35 -0.09
CA LEU A 294 -1.67 19.48 0.68
C LEU A 294 -0.20 19.76 0.34
N ILE A 295 0.62 19.87 1.38
CA ILE A 295 2.07 19.81 1.27
C ILE A 295 2.53 18.55 1.97
N TYR A 296 3.27 17.71 1.26
CA TYR A 296 3.81 16.46 1.77
C TYR A 296 5.33 16.47 1.67
N HIS A 297 5.97 15.91 2.68
CA HIS A 297 7.43 15.79 2.75
C HIS A 297 7.81 14.49 3.43
N GLU A 298 8.69 13.74 2.77
CA GLU A 298 9.31 12.51 3.24
C GLU A 298 10.66 12.38 2.50
N ARG A 299 11.71 11.90 3.17
CA ARG A 299 13.07 11.80 2.60
C ARG A 299 13.63 10.38 2.52
N ASN A 300 13.14 9.45 3.33
CA ASN A 300 13.56 8.04 3.34
C ASN A 300 15.09 7.83 3.34
N GLU A 301 15.82 8.47 4.26
CA GLU A 301 17.29 8.52 4.26
C GLU A 301 17.93 7.36 5.03
N GLU A 302 17.30 6.92 6.12
CA GLU A 302 17.86 5.96 7.07
C GLU A 302 16.84 4.91 7.49
N ASN A 303 17.03 3.67 7.04
CA ASN A 303 16.41 2.52 7.69
C ASN A 303 17.21 2.15 8.96
N HIS A 304 16.54 2.21 10.11
CA HIS A 304 17.11 1.83 11.40
C HIS A 304 17.53 0.36 11.37
N ILE A 305 18.70 0.06 11.96
CA ILE A 305 19.28 -1.30 12.05
C ILE A 305 19.35 -2.10 10.73
N LYS A 306 19.10 -1.48 9.57
CA LYS A 306 19.08 -2.12 8.25
C LYS A 306 18.08 -3.28 8.17
N SER A 307 16.95 -3.17 8.89
CA SER A 307 15.85 -4.14 8.90
C SER A 307 14.48 -3.45 8.95
N GLY A 308 13.44 -4.16 8.52
CA GLY A 308 12.08 -3.64 8.42
C GLY A 308 11.85 -2.76 7.19
N ARG A 309 10.71 -2.07 7.17
CA ARG A 309 10.26 -1.25 6.02
C ARG A 309 10.22 0.25 6.27
N VAL A 310 10.38 0.67 7.52
CA VAL A 310 10.33 2.09 7.87
C VAL A 310 11.66 2.74 7.54
N TRP A 311 11.62 3.79 6.74
CA TRP A 311 12.75 4.65 6.42
C TRP A 311 12.51 6.00 7.07
N TRP A 312 13.52 6.51 7.76
CA TRP A 312 13.45 7.78 8.46
C TRP A 312 14.19 8.86 7.69
N GLY A 313 13.71 10.08 7.76
CA GLY A 313 14.34 11.25 7.18
C GLY A 313 14.73 12.29 8.22
N ASP A 314 15.39 13.34 7.73
CA ASP A 314 15.59 14.59 8.45
C ASP A 314 16.19 14.41 9.84
N LYS A 315 17.18 13.52 9.94
CA LYS A 315 17.89 13.23 11.19
C LYS A 315 18.37 14.52 11.86
N MET A 316 17.98 14.67 13.12
CA MET A 316 18.37 15.74 14.03
C MET A 316 19.30 15.19 15.10
N GLN A 317 20.59 15.14 14.80
CA GLN A 317 21.64 14.74 15.75
C GLN A 317 22.73 15.80 15.84
N LEU A 318 23.34 16.17 14.71
CA LEU A 318 24.34 17.24 14.64
C LEU A 318 23.68 18.62 14.67
N THR A 319 22.57 18.75 13.96
CA THR A 319 21.67 19.91 14.00
C THR A 319 20.39 19.51 14.72
N THR A 320 19.94 20.29 15.69
CA THR A 320 18.69 20.01 16.43
C THR A 320 17.48 20.76 15.86
N LEU A 321 17.64 21.46 14.75
CA LEU A 321 16.61 22.29 14.13
C LEU A 321 16.43 21.89 12.67
N LYS A 322 15.18 21.63 12.28
CA LYS A 322 14.76 21.48 10.88
C LYS A 322 13.70 22.53 10.58
N THR A 323 13.85 23.21 9.45
CA THR A 323 12.94 24.27 8.99
C THR A 323 12.51 23.96 7.57
N PHE A 324 11.21 24.03 7.33
CA PHE A 324 10.59 23.85 6.03
C PHE A 324 9.77 25.09 5.70
N ASP A 325 10.22 25.82 4.68
CA ASP A 325 9.62 27.08 4.25
C ASP A 325 8.84 26.87 2.96
N TYR A 326 7.54 27.21 2.98
CA TYR A 326 6.64 27.10 1.84
C TYR A 326 5.94 28.43 1.59
N SER A 327 5.92 28.85 0.32
CA SER A 327 5.09 29.95 -0.14
C SER A 327 3.83 29.39 -0.81
N VAL A 328 2.66 29.72 -0.28
CA VAL A 328 1.38 29.21 -0.77
C VAL A 328 0.48 30.37 -1.19
N PRO A 329 0.57 30.82 -2.46
CA PRO A 329 -0.29 31.90 -2.95
C PRO A 329 -1.77 31.58 -2.75
N GLY A 330 -2.52 32.56 -2.23
CA GLY A 330 -3.94 32.41 -1.93
C GLY A 330 -4.27 31.53 -0.73
N LEU A 331 -3.31 31.27 0.15
CA LEU A 331 -3.56 30.69 1.47
C LEU A 331 -4.55 31.56 2.25
N LEU A 332 -5.53 30.93 2.90
CA LEU A 332 -6.57 31.62 3.66
C LEU A 332 -6.25 31.64 5.15
N PRO A 333 -6.59 32.73 5.89
CA PRO A 333 -6.37 32.84 7.33
C PRO A 333 -7.43 32.04 8.10
N LYS A 334 -7.42 30.73 7.89
CA LYS A 334 -8.33 29.73 8.46
C LYS A 334 -7.53 28.64 9.15
N THR A 335 -8.22 27.69 9.76
CA THR A 335 -7.56 26.61 10.47
C THR A 335 -6.90 25.63 9.50
N GLY A 336 -5.61 25.36 9.66
CA GLY A 336 -4.87 24.29 8.99
C GLY A 336 -4.77 23.04 9.85
N ARG A 337 -4.18 21.98 9.29
CA ARG A 337 -3.87 20.74 10.00
C ARG A 337 -2.44 20.30 9.69
N LEU A 338 -1.75 19.78 10.69
CA LEU A 338 -0.50 19.05 10.53
C LEU A 338 -0.74 17.62 10.99
N TYR A 339 -0.40 16.66 10.13
CA TYR A 339 -0.20 15.26 10.48
C TYR A 339 1.30 14.97 10.33
N THR A 340 1.96 14.48 11.37
CA THR A 340 3.40 14.15 11.29
C THR A 340 3.75 12.94 12.14
N VAL A 341 4.71 12.16 11.67
CA VAL A 341 5.26 11.01 12.39
C VAL A 341 6.73 11.26 12.67
N THR A 342 7.12 11.09 13.93
CA THR A 342 8.49 11.36 14.40
C THR A 342 8.92 10.28 15.39
N THR A 343 10.23 10.08 15.56
CA THR A 343 10.79 9.27 16.64
C THR A 343 12.06 9.90 17.18
N ALA A 344 12.52 9.44 18.34
CA ALA A 344 13.83 9.78 18.87
C ALA A 344 14.51 8.58 19.54
N ARG A 345 15.84 8.54 19.44
CA ARG A 345 16.72 7.67 20.20
C ARG A 345 17.46 8.50 21.23
N SER A 346 17.33 8.14 22.50
CA SER A 346 18.05 8.77 23.62
C SER A 346 18.05 7.83 24.81
N THR A 347 19.11 7.84 25.62
CA THR A 347 19.20 7.08 26.89
C THR A 347 18.57 7.81 28.08
N VAL A 348 18.01 8.99 27.83
CA VAL A 348 17.14 9.75 28.77
C VAL A 348 15.92 10.26 28.03
N ASN A 349 14.81 10.53 28.74
CA ASN A 349 13.61 11.09 28.12
C ASN A 349 13.96 12.39 27.38
N SER A 350 13.44 12.54 26.17
CA SER A 350 13.70 13.71 25.33
C SER A 350 12.39 14.25 24.75
N SER A 351 12.46 15.40 24.08
CA SER A 351 11.26 16.00 23.51
C SER A 351 11.56 16.76 22.22
N MET A 352 10.53 17.07 21.45
CA MET A 352 10.60 17.88 20.24
C MET A 352 9.49 18.92 20.26
N ASN A 353 9.87 20.17 20.04
CA ASN A 353 8.94 21.27 19.85
C ASN A 353 8.66 21.45 18.36
N ILE A 354 7.38 21.57 18.00
CA ILE A 354 6.94 21.85 16.64
C ILE A 354 6.30 23.23 16.66
N SER A 355 6.75 24.11 15.77
CA SER A 355 6.21 25.46 15.61
C SER A 355 5.84 25.75 14.16
N LEU A 356 4.86 26.62 13.99
CA LEU A 356 4.45 27.17 12.71
C LEU A 356 4.55 28.69 12.78
N ASN A 357 5.30 29.30 11.86
CA ASN A 357 5.52 30.75 11.83
C ASN A 357 5.93 31.29 13.22
N GLU A 358 6.90 30.62 13.84
CA GLU A 358 7.46 30.92 15.18
C GLU A 358 6.49 30.71 16.36
N THR A 359 5.24 30.34 16.10
CA THR A 359 4.25 30.00 17.14
C THR A 359 4.32 28.50 17.45
N PRO A 360 4.60 28.08 18.70
CA PRO A 360 4.55 26.67 19.08
C PRO A 360 3.15 26.09 18.89
N ILE A 361 3.05 24.96 18.19
CA ILE A 361 1.78 24.25 17.94
C ILE A 361 1.73 22.91 18.65
N SER A 362 2.86 22.26 18.92
CA SER A 362 2.90 20.99 19.64
C SER A 362 4.25 20.75 20.32
N GLN A 363 4.25 19.91 21.35
CA GLN A 363 5.44 19.35 21.98
C GLN A 363 5.27 17.84 22.11
N VAL A 364 6.19 17.09 21.49
CA VAL A 364 6.22 15.63 21.49
C VAL A 364 7.22 15.15 22.52
N TYR A 365 6.85 14.14 23.32
CA TYR A 365 7.73 13.53 24.31
C TYR A 365 8.10 12.12 23.87
N TYR A 366 9.38 11.78 24.01
CA TYR A 366 9.91 10.46 23.69
C TYR A 366 10.47 9.81 24.95
N ASN A 367 10.12 8.54 25.13
CA ASN A 367 10.71 7.70 26.17
C ASN A 367 12.18 7.43 25.85
N TRP A 368 12.96 7.17 26.89
CA TRP A 368 14.31 6.68 26.74
C TRP A 368 14.35 5.22 26.29
N VAL A 369 15.43 4.83 25.63
CA VAL A 369 15.80 3.44 25.33
C VAL A 369 17.08 3.07 26.06
N THR A 370 17.30 1.80 26.38
CA THR A 370 18.50 1.38 27.15
C THR A 370 19.79 1.55 26.35
N GLY A 371 19.70 1.43 25.02
CA GLY A 371 20.86 1.37 24.13
C GLY A 371 21.52 0.00 24.07
N GLU A 372 20.96 -1.01 24.75
CA GLU A 372 21.35 -2.41 24.59
C GLU A 372 21.03 -2.94 23.18
N TYR A 373 21.74 -3.98 22.74
CA TYR A 373 21.63 -4.47 21.36
C TYR A 373 20.33 -5.27 21.10
N ASP A 374 19.69 -5.74 22.15
CA ASP A 374 18.47 -6.54 22.19
C ASP A 374 17.24 -5.73 22.62
N ASP A 375 17.37 -4.40 22.71
CA ASP A 375 16.29 -3.46 23.02
C ASP A 375 15.87 -2.65 21.77
N ASP A 376 14.77 -1.92 21.87
CA ASP A 376 14.28 -1.04 20.81
C ASP A 376 15.35 0.00 20.42
N PHE A 377 15.61 0.14 19.12
CA PHE A 377 16.64 1.07 18.63
C PHE A 377 16.33 2.54 18.97
N ALA A 378 15.05 2.91 19.00
CA ALA A 378 14.51 4.24 19.26
C ALA A 378 13.12 4.08 19.91
N ASP A 379 12.56 5.14 20.50
CA ASP A 379 11.18 5.10 21.01
C ASP A 379 10.19 4.75 19.89
N ALA A 380 9.05 4.17 20.27
CA ALA A 380 7.97 3.89 19.33
C ALA A 380 7.56 5.19 18.59
N PRO A 381 7.34 5.13 17.26
CA PRO A 381 6.93 6.28 16.46
C PRO A 381 5.76 7.05 17.10
N LYS A 382 5.88 8.38 17.14
CA LYS A 382 4.85 9.28 17.63
C LYS A 382 4.16 9.97 16.47
N THR A 383 2.90 9.60 16.26
CA THR A 383 1.98 10.35 15.40
C THR A 383 1.47 11.58 16.16
N THR A 384 1.68 12.76 15.58
CA THR A 384 1.15 14.03 16.09
C THR A 384 0.19 14.61 15.07
N ILE A 385 -1.05 14.88 15.51
CA ILE A 385 -2.06 15.55 14.70
C ILE A 385 -2.48 16.82 15.43
N VAL A 386 -2.33 17.97 14.78
CA VAL A 386 -2.61 19.26 15.40
C VAL A 386 -3.31 20.21 14.43
N SER A 387 -4.29 20.94 14.95
CA SER A 387 -4.90 22.09 14.29
C SER A 387 -4.20 23.38 14.69
N PHE A 388 -3.98 24.27 13.74
CA PHE A 388 -3.39 25.59 13.97
C PHE A 388 -4.12 26.65 13.17
N ASN A 389 -4.01 27.92 13.59
CA ASN A 389 -4.59 29.04 12.87
C ASN A 389 -3.55 29.68 11.96
N LEU A 390 -3.92 29.95 10.71
CA LEU A 390 -3.08 30.66 9.75
C LEU A 390 -3.35 32.16 9.83
N SER A 391 -2.29 32.95 9.83
CA SER A 391 -2.33 34.42 9.84
C SER A 391 -1.50 35.07 8.73
N SER A 392 -0.65 34.31 8.03
CA SER A 392 0.20 34.75 6.92
C SER A 392 0.06 33.83 5.71
N THR A 393 0.52 34.29 4.55
CA THR A 393 0.59 33.50 3.31
C THR A 393 1.80 32.58 3.23
N ASP A 394 2.84 32.89 4.00
CA ASP A 394 4.02 32.04 4.13
C ASP A 394 3.84 31.05 5.28
N VAL A 395 4.33 29.83 5.06
CA VAL A 395 4.22 28.72 6.00
C VAL A 395 5.63 28.21 6.30
N LYS A 396 6.11 28.53 7.50
CA LYS A 396 7.37 28.06 8.05
C LYS A 396 7.11 27.04 9.14
N LEU A 397 7.24 25.76 8.79
CA LEU A 397 7.13 24.65 9.73
C LEU A 397 8.52 24.33 10.30
N GLN A 398 8.63 24.26 11.62
CA GLN A 398 9.90 24.04 12.28
C GLN A 398 9.80 22.96 13.35
N TYR A 399 10.77 22.06 13.34
CA TYR A 399 10.98 21.01 14.34
C TYR A 399 12.26 21.30 15.10
N SER A 400 12.16 21.38 16.43
CA SER A 400 13.28 21.68 17.33
C SER A 400 13.41 20.57 18.36
N TYR A 401 14.44 19.72 18.20
CA TYR A 401 14.72 18.62 19.10
C TYR A 401 15.45 19.09 20.36
N ASN A 402 14.86 18.83 21.53
CA ASN A 402 15.48 19.06 22.82
C ASN A 402 16.43 17.91 23.15
N LYS A 403 17.68 18.06 22.70
CA LYS A 403 18.76 17.08 22.83
C LYS A 403 19.43 17.18 24.20
N LEU A 404 19.25 16.16 25.05
CA LEU A 404 19.83 16.11 26.40
C LEU A 404 21.11 15.28 26.51
N GLN A 405 21.45 14.48 25.50
CA GLN A 405 22.67 13.66 25.42
C GLN A 405 23.32 13.82 24.06
N ASN A 406 24.65 13.68 23.96
CA ASN A 406 25.37 13.97 22.72
C ASN A 406 25.09 12.96 21.59
N ASP A 407 24.83 11.71 21.94
CA ASP A 407 24.49 10.63 21.01
C ASP A 407 23.01 10.59 20.62
N ALA A 408 22.15 11.30 21.37
CA ALA A 408 20.73 11.36 21.11
C ALA A 408 20.40 12.00 19.75
N ALA A 409 19.40 11.44 19.09
CA ALA A 409 18.95 11.85 17.76
C ALA A 409 17.43 11.76 17.65
N ALA A 410 16.83 12.67 16.89
CA ALA A 410 15.44 12.56 16.48
C ALA A 410 15.30 12.51 14.96
N TYR A 411 14.19 11.99 14.48
CA TYR A 411 13.94 11.75 13.07
C TYR A 411 12.50 12.12 12.73
N ILE A 412 12.30 12.60 11.51
CA ILE A 412 10.98 12.83 10.92
C ILE A 412 10.79 11.73 9.89
N ASP A 413 9.72 10.97 10.01
CA ASP A 413 9.31 10.03 8.97
C ASP A 413 8.75 10.86 7.80
N TYR A 414 7.57 11.44 8.04
CA TYR A 414 6.95 12.38 7.12
C TYR A 414 6.08 13.42 7.82
N PHE A 415 5.64 14.42 7.06
CA PHE A 415 4.50 15.25 7.43
C PHE A 415 3.60 15.57 6.24
N VAL A 416 2.33 15.83 6.56
CA VAL A 416 1.33 16.40 5.65
C VAL A 416 0.75 17.64 6.30
N LEU A 417 0.92 18.79 5.65
CA LEU A 417 0.20 20.02 5.96
C LEU A 417 -1.05 20.10 5.09
N SER A 418 -2.21 20.25 5.72
CA SER A 418 -3.50 20.48 5.05
C SER A 418 -3.91 21.93 5.26
N LEU A 419 -3.90 22.69 4.17
CA LEU A 419 -3.96 24.14 4.18
C LEU A 419 -5.17 24.64 3.38
N PRO A 420 -6.08 25.43 3.98
CA PRO A 420 -7.20 26.04 3.23
C PRO A 420 -6.65 27.06 2.23
N ARG A 421 -6.84 26.81 0.94
CA ARG A 421 -6.38 27.67 -0.15
C ARG A 421 -7.57 28.16 -0.96
N LYS A 422 -7.53 29.41 -1.36
CA LYS A 422 -8.57 30.06 -2.16
C LYS A 422 -8.69 29.39 -3.53
N MET A 423 -9.93 29.22 -3.99
CA MET A 423 -10.25 28.64 -5.29
C MET A 423 -9.91 29.63 -6.41
N SER A 424 -8.76 29.41 -7.04
CA SER A 424 -8.20 30.22 -8.10
C SER A 424 -7.15 29.38 -8.82
N ALA A 425 -6.86 29.73 -10.07
CA ALA A 425 -5.68 29.25 -10.76
C ALA A 425 -4.41 29.95 -10.26
N TYR A 426 -3.33 29.18 -10.10
CA TYR A 426 -1.99 29.67 -9.77
C TYR A 426 -0.95 29.02 -10.69
N SER A 427 0.34 29.31 -10.49
CA SER A 427 1.41 28.82 -11.36
C SER A 427 1.67 27.31 -11.25
N ASP A 428 1.45 26.72 -10.08
CA ASP A 428 1.50 25.27 -9.86
C ASP A 428 0.27 24.58 -10.47
N GLN A 429 0.19 23.25 -10.37
CA GLN A 429 -1.08 22.55 -10.61
C GLN A 429 -1.83 22.42 -9.29
N GLN A 430 -3.13 22.65 -9.29
CA GLN A 430 -3.95 22.60 -8.08
C GLN A 430 -4.87 21.39 -8.10
N ILE A 431 -4.56 20.37 -7.30
CA ILE A 431 -5.50 19.28 -7.01
C ILE A 431 -6.42 19.72 -5.87
N MET A 432 -7.72 19.86 -6.17
CA MET A 432 -8.73 20.45 -5.31
C MET A 432 -9.45 19.38 -4.50
N ARG A 433 -9.01 19.24 -3.25
CA ARG A 433 -9.62 18.35 -2.26
C ARG A 433 -10.62 19.12 -1.41
N ILE A 434 -11.77 18.53 -1.14
CA ILE A 434 -12.87 19.17 -0.40
C ILE A 434 -13.40 18.29 0.73
N ASP A 435 -12.72 17.19 1.05
CA ASP A 435 -13.16 16.18 2.01
C ASP A 435 -13.45 16.79 3.38
N ARG A 436 -12.60 17.73 3.83
CA ARG A 436 -12.77 18.45 5.10
C ARG A 436 -13.97 19.39 5.13
N LEU A 437 -14.40 19.90 3.97
CA LEU A 437 -15.56 20.80 3.89
C LEU A 437 -16.88 20.03 4.10
N ALA A 438 -16.84 18.70 4.01
CA ALA A 438 -17.95 17.80 4.29
C ALA A 438 -19.27 18.18 3.56
N VAL A 439 -19.17 18.54 2.28
CA VAL A 439 -20.28 19.06 1.49
C VAL A 439 -21.09 17.95 0.81
N ASN A 440 -22.39 18.17 0.61
CA ASN A 440 -23.29 17.26 -0.11
C ASN A 440 -24.23 18.04 -1.04
N GLY A 441 -24.68 17.38 -2.12
CA GLY A 441 -25.68 17.91 -3.05
C GLY A 441 -25.08 18.57 -4.29
N ALA A 442 -25.76 19.59 -4.80
CA ALA A 442 -25.29 20.38 -5.93
C ALA A 442 -24.31 21.45 -5.44
N ILE A 443 -23.06 21.40 -5.89
CA ILE A 443 -21.98 22.26 -5.41
C ILE A 443 -21.42 23.06 -6.58
N LYS A 444 -21.43 24.39 -6.44
CA LYS A 444 -20.78 25.31 -7.38
C LYS A 444 -19.34 25.53 -6.96
N TYR A 445 -18.39 25.35 -7.87
CA TYR A 445 -16.96 25.67 -7.71
C TYR A 445 -16.71 27.01 -8.38
N ASP A 446 -16.37 28.03 -7.61
CA ASP A 446 -16.26 29.41 -8.07
C ASP A 446 -14.81 29.88 -7.98
N PHE A 447 -14.22 30.19 -9.14
CA PHE A 447 -12.82 30.54 -9.30
C PHE A 447 -12.66 32.04 -9.51
N ASP A 448 -11.79 32.65 -8.72
CA ASP A 448 -11.42 34.07 -8.88
C ASP A 448 -10.67 34.35 -10.19
N ASN A 449 -9.74 33.45 -10.54
CA ASN A 449 -8.95 33.53 -11.77
C ASN A 449 -8.91 32.16 -12.44
N LEU A 450 -9.22 32.11 -13.73
CA LEU A 450 -9.21 30.89 -14.54
C LEU A 450 -8.95 31.22 -16.02
N ILE A 451 -7.87 31.96 -16.30
CA ILE A 451 -7.48 32.40 -17.65
C ILE A 451 -6.51 31.38 -18.26
N ASP A 452 -6.83 30.80 -19.42
CA ASP A 452 -5.98 29.80 -20.10
C ASP A 452 -5.64 28.54 -19.28
N HIS A 453 -6.47 28.21 -18.28
CA HIS A 453 -6.34 26.99 -17.50
C HIS A 453 -7.43 25.99 -17.90
N PHE A 454 -7.10 24.71 -17.79
CA PHE A 454 -8.07 23.63 -17.85
C PHE A 454 -8.47 23.19 -16.45
N VAL A 455 -9.70 22.72 -16.33
CA VAL A 455 -10.21 22.03 -15.15
C VAL A 455 -10.55 20.61 -15.56
N TRP A 456 -9.90 19.61 -14.97
CA TRP A 456 -10.22 18.21 -15.21
C TRP A 456 -10.80 17.57 -13.95
N ASN A 457 -11.87 16.81 -14.11
CA ASN A 457 -12.30 15.84 -13.11
C ASN A 457 -11.36 14.63 -13.17
N ILE A 458 -10.68 14.34 -12.06
CA ILE A 458 -9.69 13.27 -11.92
C ILE A 458 -10.11 12.25 -10.85
N SER A 459 -11.41 12.13 -10.60
CA SER A 459 -11.97 11.16 -9.65
C SER A 459 -11.75 9.70 -10.11
N ASP A 460 -11.58 9.49 -11.41
CA ASP A 460 -11.14 8.24 -12.01
C ASP A 460 -9.84 8.48 -12.79
N ILE A 461 -8.74 7.88 -12.31
CA ILE A 461 -7.41 8.00 -12.91
C ILE A 461 -7.38 7.57 -14.39
N GLY A 462 -8.12 6.52 -14.74
CA GLY A 462 -8.11 5.97 -16.10
C GLY A 462 -9.02 6.75 -17.04
N ASN A 463 -9.96 7.53 -16.50
CA ASN A 463 -10.98 8.26 -17.23
C ASN A 463 -11.14 9.73 -16.75
N PRO A 464 -10.08 10.55 -16.73
CA PRO A 464 -10.24 11.97 -16.48
C PRO A 464 -11.14 12.62 -17.52
N ALA A 465 -11.88 13.64 -17.10
CA ALA A 465 -12.83 14.36 -17.96
C ALA A 465 -12.59 15.87 -17.91
N LEU A 466 -12.61 16.53 -19.07
CA LEU A 466 -12.55 17.99 -19.17
C LEU A 466 -13.83 18.59 -18.61
N GLN A 467 -13.73 19.25 -17.47
CA GLN A 467 -14.84 19.98 -16.85
C GLN A 467 -14.96 21.35 -17.53
N GLN A 468 -16.01 21.54 -18.32
CA GLN A 468 -16.31 22.83 -18.91
C GLN A 468 -16.65 23.85 -17.82
N THR A 469 -16.32 25.12 -18.06
CA THR A 469 -16.55 26.21 -17.11
C THR A 469 -17.21 27.40 -17.77
N ALA A 470 -18.16 28.01 -17.09
CA ALA A 470 -18.67 29.33 -17.42
C ALA A 470 -17.64 30.41 -17.05
N LYS A 471 -17.57 31.50 -17.82
CA LYS A 471 -16.67 32.63 -17.52
C LYS A 471 -17.39 33.74 -16.75
N THR A 472 -16.68 34.34 -15.81
CA THR A 472 -17.13 35.53 -15.05
C THR A 472 -15.95 36.49 -14.93
N GLY A 473 -15.78 37.40 -15.89
CA GLY A 473 -14.60 38.26 -15.96
C GLY A 473 -13.31 37.42 -16.14
N ALA A 474 -12.33 37.63 -15.26
CA ALA A 474 -11.10 36.81 -15.21
C ALA A 474 -11.31 35.43 -14.56
N GLY A 475 -12.43 35.25 -13.84
CA GLY A 475 -12.77 34.02 -13.15
C GLY A 475 -13.59 33.05 -14.00
N GLY A 476 -14.07 32.01 -13.35
CA GLY A 476 -14.98 31.05 -13.95
C GLY A 476 -15.64 30.16 -12.92
N TYR A 477 -16.62 29.38 -13.32
CA TYR A 477 -17.29 28.46 -12.41
C TYR A 477 -17.89 27.26 -13.14
N PHE A 478 -18.21 26.23 -12.37
CA PHE A 478 -19.06 25.12 -12.80
C PHE A 478 -19.81 24.56 -11.59
N THR A 479 -20.91 23.85 -11.83
CA THR A 479 -21.72 23.21 -10.79
C THR A 479 -21.80 21.71 -11.03
N THR A 480 -21.41 20.91 -10.03
CA THR A 480 -21.55 19.45 -10.05
C THR A 480 -22.76 19.04 -9.24
N SER A 481 -23.58 18.14 -9.76
CA SER A 481 -24.64 17.50 -8.99
C SER A 481 -24.11 16.32 -8.16
N ASN A 482 -24.87 15.93 -7.14
CA ASN A 482 -24.67 14.69 -6.37
C ASN A 482 -23.29 14.55 -5.71
N VAL A 483 -22.67 15.66 -5.28
CA VAL A 483 -21.48 15.58 -4.43
C VAL A 483 -21.85 14.90 -3.11
N ASN A 484 -20.95 14.03 -2.65
CA ASN A 484 -21.13 13.20 -1.47
C ASN A 484 -19.86 13.25 -0.62
N THR A 485 -20.02 13.49 0.68
CA THR A 485 -18.96 13.44 1.71
C THR A 485 -18.10 12.17 1.72
N SER A 486 -18.65 11.01 1.36
CA SER A 486 -17.93 9.72 1.43
C SER A 486 -16.97 9.50 0.26
N ASN A 487 -17.20 10.18 -0.87
CA ASN A 487 -16.33 10.11 -2.04
C ASN A 487 -16.49 11.41 -2.84
N PRO A 488 -15.97 12.53 -2.34
CA PRO A 488 -16.08 13.80 -3.03
C PRO A 488 -15.31 13.74 -4.35
N PRO A 489 -15.78 14.44 -5.40
CA PRO A 489 -15.06 14.48 -6.66
C PRO A 489 -13.73 15.21 -6.48
N LEU A 490 -12.70 14.73 -7.18
CA LEU A 490 -11.39 15.36 -7.22
C LEU A 490 -11.22 16.10 -8.54
N PHE A 491 -10.82 17.37 -8.47
CA PHE A 491 -10.52 18.18 -9.65
C PHE A 491 -9.07 18.60 -9.67
N ILE A 492 -8.51 18.78 -10.86
CA ILE A 492 -7.22 19.43 -11.05
C ILE A 492 -7.38 20.65 -11.95
N VAL A 493 -6.78 21.77 -11.53
CA VAL A 493 -6.65 22.98 -12.33
C VAL A 493 -5.19 23.18 -12.70
N PHE A 494 -4.93 23.43 -13.98
CA PHE A 494 -3.56 23.55 -14.48
C PHE A 494 -3.52 24.38 -15.77
N ASN A 495 -2.36 24.97 -16.05
CA ASN A 495 -2.08 25.60 -17.32
C ASN A 495 -1.39 24.58 -18.25
N PRO A 496 -1.93 24.30 -19.45
CA PRO A 496 -1.33 23.31 -20.37
C PRO A 496 0.04 23.74 -20.92
N ASN A 497 0.41 25.02 -20.81
CA ASN A 497 1.72 25.52 -21.23
C ASN A 497 2.82 25.30 -20.19
N SER A 498 2.46 25.17 -18.89
CA SER A 498 3.41 24.90 -17.80
C SER A 498 3.37 23.47 -17.28
N ALA A 499 2.57 22.59 -17.90
CA ALA A 499 2.53 21.18 -17.55
C ALA A 499 3.92 20.52 -17.74
N PRO A 500 4.45 19.80 -16.73
CA PRO A 500 5.77 19.19 -16.77
C PRO A 500 5.83 18.07 -17.81
N LEU A 501 7.05 17.80 -18.29
CA LEU A 501 7.35 16.62 -19.09
C LEU A 501 7.61 15.41 -18.17
N PRO A 502 7.23 14.19 -18.57
CA PRO A 502 7.65 12.99 -17.84
C PRO A 502 9.14 12.71 -18.08
N ASN A 503 9.75 11.84 -17.28
CA ASN A 503 11.12 11.39 -17.50
C ASN A 503 11.13 10.12 -18.35
N PHE A 504 11.81 10.15 -19.49
CA PHE A 504 11.94 8.97 -20.34
C PHE A 504 12.90 7.94 -19.73
N ILE A 505 12.53 6.66 -19.80
CA ILE A 505 13.35 5.52 -19.34
C ILE A 505 13.95 4.79 -20.53
N GLY A 506 13.13 4.37 -21.49
CA GLY A 506 13.59 3.59 -22.62
C GLY A 506 12.49 2.86 -23.37
N LYS A 507 12.85 2.23 -24.49
CA LYS A 507 11.99 1.27 -25.18
C LYS A 507 11.89 -0.03 -24.37
N VAL A 508 10.72 -0.64 -24.35
CA VAL A 508 10.44 -1.89 -23.65
C VAL A 508 10.33 -3.03 -24.66
N GLU A 509 11.02 -4.13 -24.39
CA GLU A 509 10.89 -5.36 -25.17
C GLU A 509 9.51 -6.00 -24.93
N ASN A 510 8.95 -6.60 -25.97
CA ASN A 510 7.66 -7.26 -25.87
C ASN A 510 7.73 -8.47 -24.92
N GLN A 511 6.66 -8.66 -24.15
CA GLN A 511 6.58 -9.62 -23.05
C GLN A 511 5.13 -10.00 -22.78
N ASN A 512 4.92 -11.26 -22.38
CA ASN A 512 3.61 -11.77 -22.06
C ASN A 512 3.69 -12.82 -20.94
N LEU A 513 4.06 -12.39 -19.74
CA LEU A 513 4.10 -13.27 -18.57
C LEU A 513 2.70 -13.83 -18.26
N HIS A 514 1.66 -13.08 -18.63
CA HIS A 514 0.28 -13.49 -18.62
C HIS A 514 -0.06 -14.73 -19.48
N GLU A 515 0.78 -15.23 -20.39
CA GLU A 515 0.43 -16.46 -21.15
C GLU A 515 0.81 -17.77 -20.45
N ASN A 516 1.66 -17.69 -19.42
CA ASN A 516 2.22 -18.88 -18.78
C ASN A 516 1.13 -19.78 -18.16
N THR A 517 1.06 -21.04 -18.58
CA THR A 517 0.02 -21.99 -18.13
C THR A 517 0.32 -22.71 -16.82
N GLY A 518 1.44 -22.40 -16.14
CA GLY A 518 1.93 -23.08 -14.94
C GLY A 518 3.36 -23.58 -15.10
N THR A 519 4.04 -23.83 -13.99
CA THR A 519 5.44 -24.30 -13.95
C THR A 519 5.75 -24.93 -12.60
N ASN A 520 6.61 -25.93 -12.53
CA ASN A 520 7.05 -26.50 -11.24
C ASN A 520 7.99 -25.57 -10.49
N TYR A 521 8.86 -24.88 -11.22
CA TYR A 521 9.93 -24.08 -10.67
C TYR A 521 9.99 -22.71 -11.35
N LEU A 522 9.68 -21.66 -10.58
CA LEU A 522 9.91 -20.29 -11.00
C LEU A 522 11.30 -19.82 -10.54
N ILE A 523 12.11 -19.29 -11.46
CA ILE A 523 13.32 -18.53 -11.15
C ILE A 523 13.03 -17.07 -11.48
N VAL A 524 13.01 -16.22 -10.46
CA VAL A 524 12.97 -14.77 -10.61
C VAL A 524 14.39 -14.24 -10.49
N THR A 525 14.81 -13.35 -11.39
CA THR A 525 16.20 -12.88 -11.38
C THR A 525 16.35 -11.45 -11.88
N HIS A 526 17.43 -10.78 -11.49
CA HIS A 526 17.80 -9.52 -12.13
C HIS A 526 18.36 -9.77 -13.54
N LYS A 527 18.11 -8.85 -14.48
CA LYS A 527 18.54 -8.97 -15.88
C LYS A 527 20.04 -9.28 -16.05
N SER A 528 20.88 -8.77 -15.15
CA SER A 528 22.34 -9.02 -15.17
C SER A 528 22.76 -10.46 -14.89
N LEU A 529 21.85 -11.30 -14.35
CA LEU A 529 22.10 -12.70 -14.01
C LEU A 529 21.29 -13.67 -14.90
N LEU A 530 20.62 -13.14 -15.93
CA LEU A 530 19.68 -13.91 -16.73
C LEU A 530 20.33 -15.11 -17.43
N ASP A 531 21.58 -14.97 -17.89
CA ASP A 531 22.33 -16.06 -18.52
C ASP A 531 22.61 -17.20 -17.53
N GLN A 532 23.05 -16.88 -16.30
CA GLN A 532 23.30 -17.87 -15.26
C GLN A 532 21.99 -18.52 -14.77
N ALA A 533 20.92 -17.74 -14.65
CA ALA A 533 19.60 -18.25 -14.30
C ALA A 533 19.07 -19.25 -15.35
N ASN A 534 19.28 -18.98 -16.64
CA ASN A 534 18.91 -19.91 -17.71
C ASN A 534 19.75 -21.20 -17.69
N GLN A 535 21.05 -21.11 -17.42
CA GLN A 535 21.88 -22.33 -17.24
C GLN A 535 21.38 -23.21 -16.09
N LEU A 536 21.01 -22.60 -14.96
CA LEU A 536 20.43 -23.32 -13.82
C LEU A 536 19.04 -23.89 -14.17
N ALA A 537 18.22 -23.14 -14.90
CA ALA A 537 16.93 -23.61 -15.37
C ALA A 537 17.08 -24.86 -16.25
N ASP A 538 18.02 -24.86 -17.19
CA ASP A 538 18.28 -26.01 -18.06
C ASP A 538 18.75 -27.23 -17.29
N PHE A 539 19.59 -27.04 -16.26
CA PHE A 539 19.99 -28.11 -15.36
C PHE A 539 18.79 -28.78 -14.65
N HIS A 540 17.77 -28.00 -14.26
CA HIS A 540 16.55 -28.51 -13.63
C HIS A 540 15.57 -29.10 -14.65
N ARG A 541 15.44 -28.52 -15.85
CA ARG A 541 14.66 -29.08 -16.97
C ARG A 541 15.14 -30.47 -17.35
N GLN A 542 16.46 -30.68 -17.43
CA GLN A 542 17.07 -31.99 -17.67
C GLN A 542 16.76 -33.03 -16.58
N ARG A 543 16.26 -32.60 -15.42
CA ARG A 543 15.86 -33.45 -14.28
C ARG A 543 14.34 -33.58 -14.13
N GLY A 544 13.59 -33.18 -15.16
CA GLY A 544 12.15 -33.41 -15.24
C GLY A 544 11.27 -32.34 -14.59
N LEU A 545 11.82 -31.18 -14.24
CA LEU A 545 11.02 -30.03 -13.79
C LEU A 545 10.65 -29.14 -14.99
N SER A 546 9.40 -28.66 -15.05
CA SER A 546 9.10 -27.47 -15.83
C SER A 546 9.64 -26.25 -15.10
N VAL A 547 10.42 -25.43 -15.79
CA VAL A 547 11.11 -24.26 -15.21
C VAL A 547 10.83 -23.02 -16.04
N THR A 548 10.33 -21.98 -15.38
CA THR A 548 10.13 -20.65 -15.97
C THR A 548 11.15 -19.68 -15.37
N VAL A 549 11.84 -18.93 -16.23
CA VAL A 549 12.76 -17.87 -15.82
C VAL A 549 12.14 -16.54 -16.21
N SER A 550 12.03 -15.61 -15.27
CA SER A 550 11.50 -14.28 -15.52
C SER A 550 12.35 -13.22 -14.83
N SER A 551 12.64 -12.14 -15.53
CA SER A 551 13.35 -11.03 -14.91
C SER A 551 12.43 -10.20 -14.01
N THR A 552 13.00 -9.57 -12.97
CA THR A 552 12.26 -8.63 -12.11
C THR A 552 11.64 -7.48 -12.92
N GLU A 553 12.37 -6.95 -13.91
CA GLU A 553 11.88 -5.89 -14.81
C GLU A 553 10.60 -6.33 -15.55
N GLN A 554 10.57 -7.55 -16.07
CA GLN A 554 9.41 -8.06 -16.79
C GLN A 554 8.19 -8.21 -15.88
N ILE A 555 8.41 -8.81 -14.70
CA ILE A 555 7.37 -8.97 -13.69
C ILE A 555 6.81 -7.61 -13.27
N PHE A 556 7.67 -6.63 -13.00
CA PHE A 556 7.21 -5.31 -12.58
C PHE A 556 6.39 -4.61 -13.68
N ASN A 557 6.84 -4.69 -14.93
CA ASN A 557 6.14 -4.07 -16.05
C ASN A 557 4.68 -4.56 -16.19
N GLU A 558 4.43 -5.87 -16.06
CA GLU A 558 3.08 -6.45 -16.20
C GLU A 558 2.27 -6.42 -14.89
N PHE A 559 2.89 -6.64 -13.72
CA PHE A 559 2.16 -6.86 -12.47
C PHE A 559 2.13 -5.66 -11.51
N SER A 560 2.95 -4.62 -11.70
CA SER A 560 2.99 -3.39 -10.88
C SER A 560 3.10 -2.11 -11.72
N SER A 561 2.71 -2.15 -12.99
CA SER A 561 2.82 -1.00 -13.91
C SER A 561 4.24 -0.46 -14.03
N GLY A 562 5.25 -1.29 -13.80
CA GLY A 562 6.66 -0.96 -13.92
C GLY A 562 7.34 -0.50 -12.64
N SER A 563 6.60 -0.25 -11.55
CA SER A 563 7.16 0.09 -10.23
C SER A 563 7.80 -1.13 -9.58
N GLN A 564 8.95 -0.95 -8.93
CA GLN A 564 9.56 -2.03 -8.17
C GLN A 564 8.69 -2.35 -6.95
N ASP A 565 8.00 -3.48 -6.96
CA ASP A 565 7.14 -3.91 -5.85
C ASP A 565 7.20 -5.43 -5.70
N VAL A 566 7.60 -5.91 -4.51
CA VAL A 566 7.69 -7.35 -4.21
C VAL A 566 6.33 -8.06 -4.32
N THR A 567 5.24 -7.32 -4.17
CA THR A 567 3.86 -7.79 -4.37
C THR A 567 3.62 -8.24 -5.81
N ALA A 568 4.29 -7.64 -6.79
CA ALA A 568 4.24 -8.05 -8.19
C ALA A 568 4.79 -9.47 -8.38
N ILE A 569 5.92 -9.78 -7.72
CA ILE A 569 6.55 -11.11 -7.74
C ILE A 569 5.62 -12.15 -7.12
N ARG A 570 5.03 -11.82 -5.96
CA ARG A 570 4.03 -12.66 -5.31
C ARG A 570 2.84 -12.95 -6.23
N ASP A 571 2.32 -11.93 -6.90
CA ASP A 571 1.13 -12.06 -7.72
C ASP A 571 1.38 -12.82 -9.03
N TYR A 572 2.58 -12.67 -9.62
CA TYR A 572 3.00 -13.54 -10.73
C TYR A 572 3.15 -14.99 -10.29
N ALA A 573 3.78 -15.25 -9.14
CA ALA A 573 3.86 -16.60 -8.57
C ALA A 573 2.47 -17.19 -8.28
N LYS A 574 1.54 -16.37 -7.79
CA LYS A 574 0.14 -16.77 -7.56
C LYS A 574 -0.57 -17.13 -8.86
N LEU A 575 -0.35 -16.36 -9.94
CA LEU A 575 -0.89 -16.66 -11.26
C LEU A 575 -0.41 -18.04 -11.75
N LEU A 576 0.90 -18.31 -11.67
CA LEU A 576 1.48 -19.60 -12.05
C LEU A 576 0.96 -20.75 -11.20
N TYR A 577 0.87 -20.53 -9.89
CA TYR A 577 0.33 -21.51 -8.95
C TYR A 577 -1.14 -21.84 -9.27
N ASP A 578 -1.95 -20.84 -9.60
CA ASP A 578 -3.37 -21.05 -9.89
C ASP A 578 -3.60 -21.80 -11.21
N ARG A 579 -2.78 -21.54 -12.23
CA ARG A 579 -2.89 -22.18 -13.54
C ARG A 579 -2.31 -23.58 -13.58
N GLY A 580 -1.26 -23.83 -12.79
CA GLY A 580 -0.67 -25.16 -12.64
C GLY A 580 -1.49 -26.13 -11.78
N ASP A 581 -2.56 -25.66 -11.12
CA ASP A 581 -3.36 -26.51 -10.22
C ASP A 581 -4.01 -27.69 -10.94
N GLY A 582 -3.94 -28.87 -10.33
CA GLY A 582 -4.48 -30.11 -10.91
C GLY A 582 -3.66 -30.69 -12.08
N ASN A 583 -2.58 -30.03 -12.50
CA ASN A 583 -1.63 -30.50 -13.51
C ASN A 583 -0.30 -30.95 -12.84
N SER A 584 0.51 -31.74 -13.54
CA SER A 584 1.91 -32.02 -13.19
C SER A 584 2.75 -30.76 -13.02
N ASP A 585 2.37 -29.63 -13.63
CA ASP A 585 3.05 -28.33 -13.56
C ASP A 585 2.62 -27.42 -12.41
N SER A 586 2.04 -27.96 -11.33
CA SER A 586 1.79 -27.19 -10.11
C SER A 586 3.09 -26.62 -9.56
N LEU A 587 3.08 -25.33 -9.20
CA LEU A 587 4.23 -24.62 -8.64
C LEU A 587 4.66 -25.22 -7.29
N GLN A 588 5.94 -25.58 -7.20
CA GLN A 588 6.55 -26.22 -6.03
C GLN A 588 7.73 -25.42 -5.48
N TYR A 589 8.49 -24.77 -6.36
CA TYR A 589 9.74 -24.08 -6.01
C TYR A 589 9.75 -22.67 -6.59
N ILE A 590 10.29 -21.73 -5.82
CA ILE A 590 10.61 -20.38 -6.27
C ILE A 590 12.05 -20.09 -5.83
N LEU A 591 12.87 -19.63 -6.76
CA LEU A 591 14.20 -19.08 -6.51
C LEU A 591 14.15 -17.57 -6.81
N LEU A 592 14.65 -16.76 -5.89
CA LEU A 592 14.70 -15.30 -5.97
C LEU A 592 16.13 -14.80 -6.07
#